data_AF-A0A4Z0GJ84-F1
#
_entry.id   AF-A0A4Z0GJ84-F1
#
_cell.length_a   1.000
_cell.length_b   1.000
_cell.length_c   1.000
_cell.angle_alpha   90.00
_cell.angle_beta   90.00
_cell.angle_gamma   90.00
#
_symmetry.space_group_name_H-M   'P 1'
#
loop_
_entity.id
_entity.type
_entity.pdbx_description
1 polymer ?
#
loop_
_entity_poly.entity_id
_entity_poly.type
_entity_poly.pdbx_seq_one_letter_code
_entity_poly.pdbx_strand_id
1 'polypeptide(L)' 'MNDIVHIENIEEHTNIDQVNDFLKSGWKLIGVGPIMQDDYQEIVYIVGADKKTYDKYKKEIEASKADDFF' A
#
# COMPACT_ATOMS: atom_id res chain seq x y z
N MET A 1 -7.87 -15.86 -11.82
CA MET A 1 -7.67 -15.02 -10.61
C MET A 1 -6.40 -14.24 -10.89
N ASN A 2 -6.39 -12.90 -10.80
CA ASN A 2 -5.10 -12.19 -10.88
C ASN A 2 -4.39 -12.44 -9.57
N ASP A 3 -3.31 -13.22 -9.62
CA ASP A 3 -2.53 -13.56 -8.44
C ASP A 3 -1.95 -12.26 -7.83
N ILE A 4 -2.13 -12.11 -6.52
CA ILE A 4 -1.53 -11.02 -5.75
C ILE A 4 -0.06 -11.40 -5.56
N VAL A 5 0.84 -10.52 -6.00
CA VAL A 5 2.29 -10.79 -5.96
C VAL A 5 3.02 -9.94 -4.93
N HIS A 6 2.35 -8.91 -4.40
CA HIS A 6 2.90 -8.00 -3.40
C HIS A 6 1.80 -7.52 -2.47
N ILE A 7 2.13 -7.37 -1.18
CA ILE A 7 1.20 -6.98 -0.11
C ILE A 7 1.84 -5.86 0.71
N GLU A 8 1.06 -4.82 1.02
CA GLU A 8 1.43 -3.73 1.92
C GLU A 8 0.49 -3.70 3.13
N ASN A 9 1.04 -3.42 4.30
CA ASN A 9 0.31 -3.20 5.55
C ASN A 9 0.38 -1.71 5.89
N ILE A 10 -0.78 -1.06 6.02
CA ILE A 10 -0.88 0.39 6.23
C ILE A 10 -1.65 0.66 7.50
N GLU A 11 -0.99 1.29 8.47
CA GLU A 11 -1.55 1.64 9.77
C GLU A 11 -2.42 2.91 9.66
N GLU A 12 -3.66 2.83 10.17
CA GLU A 12 -4.71 3.85 9.98
C GLU A 12 -4.33 5.22 10.55
N HIS A 13 -3.71 5.23 11.72
CA HIS A 13 -3.33 6.46 12.42
C HIS A 13 -2.26 7.27 11.66
N THR A 14 -1.57 6.62 10.72
CA THR A 14 -0.50 7.23 9.93
C THR A 14 -0.94 7.60 8.52
N ASN A 15 -1.83 6.83 7.85
CA ASN A 15 -2.02 7.09 6.41
C ASN A 15 -3.27 6.52 5.71
N ILE A 16 -4.49 6.92 6.12
CA ILE A 16 -5.71 6.55 5.38
C ILE A 16 -5.74 7.05 3.92
N ASP A 17 -5.11 8.20 3.66
CA ASP A 17 -5.02 8.76 2.31
C ASP A 17 -4.16 7.89 1.38
N GLN A 18 -3.06 7.33 1.90
CA GLN A 18 -2.24 6.37 1.16
C GLN A 18 -3.00 5.09 0.81
N VAL A 19 -3.86 4.58 1.71
CA VAL A 19 -4.74 3.44 1.39
C VAL A 19 -5.63 3.79 0.20
N ASN A 20 -6.27 4.96 0.23
CA ASN A 20 -7.14 5.41 -0.86
C ASN A 20 -6.39 5.56 -2.19
N ASP A 21 -5.15 6.05 -2.16
CA ASP A 21 -4.34 6.20 -3.37
C ASP A 21 -3.89 4.86 -3.96
N PHE A 22 -3.57 3.87 -3.11
CA PHE A 22 -3.35 2.49 -3.58
C PHE A 22 -4.62 1.91 -4.23
N LEU A 23 -5.79 2.10 -3.61
CA LEU A 23 -7.06 1.63 -4.19
C LEU A 23 -7.36 2.30 -5.54
N LYS A 24 -7.15 3.61 -5.67
CA LYS A 24 -7.34 4.34 -6.95
C LYS A 24 -6.36 3.88 -8.04
N SER A 25 -5.14 3.48 -7.66
CA SER A 25 -4.13 2.99 -8.61
C SER A 25 -4.34 1.53 -9.05
N GLY A 26 -5.36 0.86 -8.51
CA GLY A 26 -5.76 -0.49 -8.92
C GLY A 26 -5.27 -1.60 -7.99
N TRP A 27 -4.76 -1.25 -6.80
CA TRP A 27 -4.55 -2.23 -5.73
C TRP A 27 -5.89 -2.68 -5.16
N LYS A 28 -5.90 -3.83 -4.49
CA LYS A 28 -7.09 -4.43 -3.91
C LYS A 28 -6.99 -4.45 -2.40
N LEU A 29 -8.06 -4.08 -1.72
CA LEU A 29 -8.19 -4.31 -0.29
C LEU A 29 -8.33 -5.82 -0.04
N ILE A 30 -7.38 -6.40 0.69
CA ILE A 30 -7.37 -7.81 1.07
C ILE A 30 -8.05 -8.00 2.43
N GLY A 31 -7.78 -7.09 3.37
CA GLY A 31 -8.29 -7.19 4.73
C GLY A 31 -8.18 -5.89 5.49
N VAL A 32 -9.00 -5.79 6.53
CA VAL A 32 -8.96 -4.73 7.54
C VAL A 32 -9.02 -5.43 8.88
N GLY A 33 -8.10 -5.11 9.78
CA GLY A 33 -8.04 -5.78 11.06
C GLY A 33 -7.34 -4.96 12.11
N PRO A 34 -7.65 -5.20 13.40
CA PRO A 34 -6.93 -4.55 14.47
C PRO A 34 -5.56 -5.19 14.66
N ILE A 35 -4.53 -4.37 14.89
CA ILE A 35 -3.27 -4.80 15.48
C ILE A 35 -3.12 -4.19 16.88
N MET A 36 -2.47 -4.92 17.77
CA MET A 36 -2.03 -4.41 19.06
C MET A 36 -0.56 -4.00 18.90
N GLN A 37 -0.26 -2.73 19.14
CA GLN A 37 1.11 -2.23 19.32
C GLN A 37 1.22 -1.63 20.70
N ASP A 38 2.19 -2.13 21.47
CA ASP A 38 2.42 -1.76 22.86
C ASP A 38 1.12 -1.70 23.70
N ASP A 39 0.64 -0.49 23.99
CA ASP A 39 -0.50 -0.22 24.88
C ASP A 39 -1.74 0.32 24.14
N TYR A 40 -1.78 0.28 22.80
CA TYR A 40 -2.92 0.76 22.02
C TYR A 40 -3.26 -0.14 20.83
N GLN A 41 -4.53 -0.04 20.43
CA GLN A 41 -5.08 -0.79 19.31
C GLN A 41 -5.16 0.11 18.09
N GLU A 42 -4.65 -0.37 16.98
CA GLU A 42 -4.70 0.32 15.69
C GLU A 42 -5.46 -0.50 14.65
N ILE A 43 -6.01 0.17 13.65
CA ILE A 43 -6.52 -0.50 12.45
C ILE A 43 -5.41 -0.57 11.42
N VAL A 44 -5.23 -1.75 10.82
CA VAL A 44 -4.36 -1.95 9.66
C VAL A 44 -5.21 -2.31 8.46
N TYR A 45 -4.89 -1.64 7.35
CA TYR A 45 -5.39 -1.96 6.02
C TYR A 45 -4.34 -2.79 5.29
N ILE A 46 -4.74 -3.95 4.80
CA ILE A 46 -3.89 -4.85 4.02
C ILE A 46 -4.31 -4.71 2.57
N VAL A 47 -3.42 -4.19 1.72
CA VAL A 47 -3.67 -4.02 0.28
C VAL A 47 -2.73 -4.89 -0.55
N GLY A 48 -3.22 -5.39 -1.68
CA GLY A 48 -2.48 -6.24 -2.61
C GLY A 48 -2.45 -5.71 -4.02
N ALA A 49 -1.29 -5.85 -4.66
CA ALA A 49 -1.10 -5.57 -6.07
C ALA A 49 -0.92 -6.86 -6.88
N ASP A 50 -1.52 -6.88 -8.07
CA ASP A 50 -1.07 -7.81 -9.11
C ASP A 50 0.24 -7.32 -9.73
N LYS A 51 0.87 -8.16 -10.54
CA LYS A 51 2.17 -7.86 -11.16
C LYS A 51 2.16 -6.55 -11.94
N LYS A 52 1.11 -6.29 -12.72
CA LYS A 52 1.04 -5.08 -13.55
C LYS A 52 0.95 -3.83 -12.69
N THR A 53 0.11 -3.87 -11.65
CA THR A 53 -0.05 -2.76 -10.71
C THR A 53 1.23 -2.50 -9.92
N TYR A 54 1.90 -3.56 -9.44
CA TYR A 54 3.16 -3.44 -8.72
C TYR A 54 4.31 -2.91 -9.59
N ASP A 55 4.46 -3.42 -10.81
CA ASP A 55 5.49 -2.98 -11.75
C ASP A 55 5.31 -1.48 -12.12
N LYS A 56 4.07 -0.99 -12.18
CA LYS A 56 3.77 0.43 -12.37
C LYS A 56 4.21 1.26 -11.15
N TYR A 57 3.80 0.85 -9.95
CA TYR A 57 4.18 1.52 -8.70
C TYR A 57 5.70 1.62 -8.53
N LYS A 58 6.43 0.54 -8.82
CA LYS A 58 7.89 0.53 -8.76
C LYS A 58 8.54 1.57 -9.67
N LYS A 59 8.05 1.70 -10.91
CA LYS A 59 8.54 2.72 -11.85
C LYS A 59 8.25 4.14 -11.38
N GLU A 60 7.10 4.37 -10.77
CA GLU A 60 6.73 5.69 -10.22
C GLU A 60 7.64 6.10 -9.05
N ILE A 61 7.99 5.16 -8.16
CA ILE A 61 8.95 5.40 -7.07
C ILE A 61 10.37 5.64 -7.61
N GLU A 62 10.79 4.85 -8.59
CA GLU A 62 12.13 5.01 -9.19
C GLU A 62 12.25 6.34 -9.92
N ALA A 63 11.19 6.80 -10.59
CA ALA A 63 11.13 8.11 -11.23
C ALA A 63 11.15 9.25 -10.21
N SER A 64 10.36 9.17 -9.13
CA SER A 64 10.34 10.22 -8.10
C SER A 64 11.71 10.39 -7.40
N LYS A 65 12.43 9.28 -7.20
CA LYS A 65 13.80 9.32 -6.63
C LYS A 65 14.84 9.90 -7.57
N ALA A 66 14.62 9.84 -8.89
CA ALA A 66 15.54 10.41 -9.87
C ALA A 66 15.41 11.95 -9.93
N ASP A 67 14.20 12.48 -9.75
CA ASP A 67 13.93 13.92 -9.78
C ASP A 67 14.45 14.65 -8.53
N ASP A 68 14.54 13.97 -7.38
CA ASP A 68 15.12 14.54 -6.13
C ASP A 68 16.65 14.72 -6.18
N PHE A 69 17.32 14.24 -7.23
CA PHE A 69 18.79 14.27 -7.39
C PHE A 69 19.30 15.37 -8.35
N PHE A 70 18.41 16.15 -8.98
CA PHE A 70 18.74 17.26 -9.88
C PHE A 70 18.28 18.61 -9.34
#